data_AF-A0A2J7W6K9-F1
#
_entry.id   AF-A0A2J7W6K9-F1
#
_cell.length_a   1.000
_cell.length_b   1.000
_cell.length_c   1.000
_cell.angle_alpha   90.00
_cell.angle_beta   90.00
_cell.angle_gamma   90.00
#
_symmetry.space_group_name_H-M   'P 1'
#
loop_
_entity.id
_entity.type
_entity.pdbx_description
1 polymer ?
#
loop_
_entity_poly.entity_id
_entity_poly.type
_entity_poly.pdbx_seq_one_letter_code
_entity_poly.pdbx_strand_id
1 'polypeptide(L)'
;MKTIARDVDVREDMQDPDANFRPLTAEEAQRLRERKPLISPWRVIAVQVAAGLLVALAAWGLSGRQNLGWSAGYGALAVVIPSAVFARGLTGRFSSLNAGTAVLGFFLWEMVKLVLSVAMLLAAPRLIVALSWPAMLVGLVVTMKAAWVAVMLAPKRPKI
;
A
#
# COMPACT_ATOMS: atom_id res chain seq x y z
N MET A 1 20.57 -29.06 54.19
CA MET A 1 20.83 -28.33 52.94
C MET A 1 21.40 -29.29 51.90
N LYS A 2 20.58 -29.68 50.92
CA LYS A 2 21.04 -30.39 49.72
C LYS A 2 20.16 -29.89 48.58
N THR A 3 20.70 -28.94 47.83
CA THR A 3 20.03 -28.20 46.76
C THR A 3 19.81 -29.15 45.59
N ILE A 4 18.54 -29.30 45.18
CA ILE A 4 18.15 -30.00 43.96
C ILE A 4 18.54 -29.07 42.80
N ALA A 5 19.67 -29.33 42.16
CA ALA A 5 19.97 -28.77 40.85
C ALA A 5 19.11 -29.52 39.82
N ARG A 6 17.93 -28.97 39.55
CA ARG A 6 17.14 -29.34 38.39
C ARG A 6 17.84 -28.70 37.20
N ASP A 7 18.63 -29.50 36.47
CA ASP A 7 19.04 -29.18 35.10
C ASP A 7 17.76 -28.99 34.29
N VAL A 8 17.32 -27.74 34.19
CA VAL A 8 16.30 -27.36 33.24
C VAL A 8 17.08 -27.16 31.95
N ASP A 9 17.18 -28.25 31.19
CA ASP A 9 17.58 -28.26 29.79
C ASP A 9 16.49 -27.49 29.00
N VAL A 10 16.49 -26.16 29.12
CA VAL A 10 15.74 -25.26 28.24
C VAL A 10 16.52 -25.25 26.93
N ARG A 11 16.41 -26.33 26.17
CA ARG A 11 16.60 -26.23 24.72
C ARG A 11 15.48 -25.33 24.25
N GLU A 12 15.82 -24.08 23.98
CA GLU A 12 14.96 -23.25 23.15
C GLU A 12 14.84 -23.98 21.82
N ASP A 13 13.66 -24.54 21.56
CA ASP A 13 13.24 -25.04 20.26
C ASP A 13 13.09 -23.83 19.31
N MET A 14 14.17 -23.08 19.10
CA MET A 14 14.26 -22.07 18.07
C MET A 14 14.37 -22.84 16.76
N GLN A 15 13.21 -23.31 16.30
CA GLN A 15 13.05 -23.96 15.01
C GLN A 15 13.48 -22.95 13.96
N ASP A 16 14.71 -23.14 13.48
CA ASP A 16 15.35 -22.26 12.52
C ASP A 16 14.41 -22.08 11.31
N PRO A 17 13.81 -20.90 11.11
CA PRO A 17 12.79 -20.70 10.07
C PRO A 17 13.34 -20.96 8.66
N ASP A 18 14.67 -21.04 8.53
CA ASP A 18 15.38 -21.31 7.29
C ASP A 18 15.64 -22.81 7.05
N ALA A 19 15.49 -23.69 8.06
CA ALA A 19 15.74 -25.13 7.92
C ALA A 19 14.74 -25.85 6.99
N ASN A 20 13.63 -25.21 6.65
CA ASN A 20 12.61 -25.74 5.72
C ASN A 20 12.54 -24.98 4.38
N PHE A 21 13.55 -24.15 4.06
CA PHE A 21 13.60 -23.40 2.82
C PHE A 21 14.10 -24.30 1.66
N ARG A 22 13.17 -24.93 0.93
CA ARG A 22 13.49 -25.67 -0.30
C ARG A 22 13.56 -24.70 -1.49
N PRO A 23 14.74 -24.47 -2.11
CA PRO A 23 14.82 -23.63 -3.30
C PRO A 23 14.00 -24.26 -4.44
N LEU A 24 13.05 -23.51 -4.96
CA LEU A 24 12.20 -23.92 -6.08
C LEU A 24 13.04 -24.00 -7.36
N THR A 25 12.83 -25.05 -8.15
CA THR A 25 13.33 -25.08 -9.53
C THR A 25 12.64 -23.99 -10.38
N ALA A 26 13.28 -23.55 -11.46
CA ALA A 26 12.74 -22.47 -12.31
C ALA A 26 11.32 -22.76 -12.83
N GLU A 27 11.04 -24.04 -13.14
CA GLU A 27 9.72 -24.51 -13.58
C GLU A 27 8.68 -24.48 -12.46
N GLU A 28 9.06 -24.89 -11.24
CA GLU A 28 8.18 -24.82 -10.07
C GLU A 28 7.86 -23.36 -9.69
N ALA A 29 8.81 -22.45 -9.85
CA ALA A 29 8.60 -21.02 -9.63
C ALA A 29 7.63 -20.39 -10.64
N GLN A 30 7.68 -20.81 -11.92
CA GLN A 30 6.72 -20.37 -12.95
C GLN A 30 5.30 -20.90 -12.66
N ARG A 31 5.17 -22.20 -12.38
CA ARG A 31 3.88 -22.81 -12.00
C ARG A 31 3.30 -22.18 -10.73
N LEU A 32 4.14 -21.74 -9.80
CA LEU A 32 3.70 -21.04 -8.59
C LEU A 32 3.21 -19.61 -8.90
N ARG A 33 3.84 -18.89 -9.83
CA ARG A 33 3.37 -17.57 -10.29
C ARG A 33 2.01 -17.67 -10.97
N GLU A 34 1.80 -18.68 -11.81
CA GLU A 34 0.52 -18.93 -12.48
C GLU A 34 -0.60 -19.24 -11.47
N ARG A 35 -0.27 -19.92 -10.38
CA ARG A 35 -1.23 -20.29 -9.31
C ARG A 35 -1.46 -19.19 -8.28
N LYS A 36 -0.67 -18.11 -8.25
CA LYS A 36 -0.83 -16.98 -7.33
C LYS A 36 -1.38 -15.77 -8.10
N PRO A 37 -2.70 -15.50 -8.05
CA PRO A 37 -3.25 -14.30 -8.64
C PRO A 37 -2.66 -13.08 -7.93
N LEU A 38 -1.78 -12.36 -8.62
CA LEU A 38 -1.24 -11.07 -8.17
C LEU A 38 -2.38 -10.05 -8.22
N ILE A 39 -2.63 -9.36 -7.11
CA ILE A 39 -3.65 -8.31 -7.06
C ILE A 39 -3.18 -7.18 -8.00
N SER A 40 -4.01 -6.86 -8.99
CA SER A 40 -3.72 -5.77 -9.92
C SER A 40 -3.61 -4.44 -9.15
N PRO A 41 -2.51 -3.67 -9.31
CA PRO A 41 -2.36 -2.35 -8.70
C PRO A 41 -3.52 -1.38 -9.03
N TRP A 42 -4.13 -1.53 -10.20
CA TRP A 42 -5.26 -0.71 -10.63
C TRP A 42 -6.52 -0.94 -9.80
N ARG A 43 -6.73 -2.15 -9.26
CA ARG A 43 -7.84 -2.42 -8.34
C ARG A 43 -7.65 -1.67 -7.02
N VAL A 44 -6.41 -1.59 -6.53
CA VAL A 44 -6.08 -0.84 -5.33
C VAL A 44 -6.41 0.64 -5.53
N ILE A 45 -5.96 1.21 -6.66
CA ILE A 45 -6.24 2.62 -7.01
C ILE A 45 -7.75 2.88 -7.10
N ALA A 46 -8.52 1.99 -7.72
CA ALA A 46 -9.98 2.14 -7.81
C ALA A 46 -10.66 2.18 -6.43
N VAL A 47 -10.23 1.31 -5.51
CA VAL A 47 -10.74 1.30 -4.12
C VAL A 47 -10.32 2.58 -3.38
N GLN A 48 -9.10 3.08 -3.61
CA GLN A 48 -8.64 4.34 -3.04
C GLN A 48 -9.47 5.53 -3.54
N VAL A 49 -9.76 5.59 -4.84
CA VAL A 49 -10.63 6.62 -5.42
C VAL A 49 -12.02 6.59 -4.80
N ALA A 50 -12.62 5.40 -4.69
CA ALA A 50 -13.93 5.23 -4.08
C ALA A 50 -13.94 5.68 -2.61
N ALA A 51 -12.95 5.24 -1.83
CA ALA A 51 -12.83 5.65 -0.43
C ALA A 51 -12.62 7.17 -0.27
N GLY A 52 -11.75 7.77 -1.10
CA GLY A 52 -11.51 9.21 -1.10
C GLY A 52 -12.77 10.01 -1.42
N LEU A 53 -13.55 9.56 -2.41
CA LEU A 53 -14.83 10.17 -2.77
C LEU A 53 -15.84 10.08 -1.62
N LEU A 54 -15.96 8.90 -0.99
CA LEU A 54 -16.84 8.72 0.16
C LEU A 54 -16.48 9.65 1.32
N VAL A 55 -15.19 9.81 1.63
CA VAL A 55 -14.73 10.71 2.70
C VAL A 55 -14.99 12.18 2.34
N ALA A 56 -14.75 12.58 1.09
CA ALA A 56 -15.03 13.95 0.65
C ALA A 56 -16.52 14.29 0.74
N LEU A 57 -17.39 13.38 0.29
CA LEU A 57 -18.84 13.52 0.37
C LEU A 57 -19.33 13.53 1.82
N ALA A 58 -18.80 12.65 2.68
CA ALA A 58 -19.13 12.63 4.10
C ALA A 58 -18.69 13.92 4.81
N ALA A 59 -17.48 14.42 4.54
CA ALA A 59 -16.98 15.66 5.10
C ALA A 59 -17.84 16.86 4.67
N TRP A 60 -18.27 16.91 3.42
CA TRP A 60 -19.20 17.94 2.94
C TRP A 60 -20.59 17.81 3.56
N GLY A 61 -21.20 16.61 3.51
CA GLY A 61 -22.57 16.37 3.95
C GLY A 61 -22.76 16.53 5.45
N LEU A 62 -21.80 16.07 6.27
CA LEU A 62 -21.91 16.16 7.74
C LEU A 62 -21.63 17.57 8.28
N SER A 63 -20.74 18.31 7.63
CA SER A 63 -20.39 19.66 8.10
C SER A 63 -21.25 20.77 7.47
N GLY A 64 -21.89 20.51 6.33
CA GLY A 64 -22.54 21.51 5.50
C GLY A 64 -21.56 22.47 4.81
N ARG A 65 -20.25 22.29 4.98
CA ARG A 65 -19.21 23.21 4.50
C ARG A 65 -18.45 22.61 3.33
N GLN A 66 -18.61 23.21 2.15
CA GLN A 66 -17.96 22.74 0.92
C GLN A 66 -16.42 22.71 1.01
N ASN A 67 -15.81 23.65 1.74
CA ASN A 67 -14.35 23.69 1.91
C ASN A 67 -13.80 22.45 2.61
N LEU A 68 -14.55 21.82 3.53
CA LEU A 68 -14.14 20.58 4.20
C LEU A 68 -14.16 19.40 3.21
N GLY A 69 -15.17 19.32 2.35
CA GLY A 69 -15.24 18.33 1.28
C GLY A 69 -14.07 18.45 0.30
N TRP A 70 -13.80 19.66 -0.18
CA TRP A 70 -12.67 19.93 -1.07
C TRP A 70 -11.31 19.64 -0.41
N SER A 71 -11.15 19.98 0.87
CA SER A 71 -9.93 19.69 1.62
C SER A 71 -9.69 18.17 1.72
N ALA A 72 -10.72 17.42 2.11
CA ALA A 72 -10.65 15.96 2.20
C ALA A 72 -10.41 15.30 0.84
N GLY A 73 -11.11 15.76 -0.21
CA GLY A 73 -10.89 15.29 -1.58
C GLY A 73 -9.48 15.54 -2.07
N TYR A 74 -8.90 16.71 -1.78
CA TYR A 74 -7.51 17.00 -2.10
C TYR A 74 -6.53 16.07 -1.39
N GLY A 75 -6.77 15.78 -0.10
CA GLY A 75 -6.01 14.79 0.65
C GLY A 75 -6.04 13.40 0.01
N ALA A 76 -7.20 12.97 -0.49
CA ALA A 76 -7.33 11.72 -1.23
C ALA A 76 -6.53 11.74 -2.55
N LEU A 77 -6.60 12.84 -3.30
CA LEU A 77 -5.85 13.00 -4.54
C LEU A 77 -4.33 12.94 -4.32
N ALA A 78 -3.83 13.48 -3.21
CA ALA A 78 -2.42 13.42 -2.82
C ALA A 78 -1.90 11.99 -2.55
N VAL A 79 -2.79 11.00 -2.46
CA VAL A 79 -2.47 9.57 -2.38
C VAL A 79 -2.70 8.88 -3.72
N VAL A 80 -3.86 9.12 -4.34
CA VAL A 80 -4.29 8.43 -5.57
C VAL A 80 -3.38 8.77 -6.75
N ILE A 81 -3.11 10.06 -6.99
CA ILE A 81 -2.33 10.49 -8.16
C ILE A 81 -0.91 9.88 -8.10
N PRO A 82 -0.14 10.02 -7.00
CA PRO A 82 1.18 9.41 -6.91
C PRO A 82 1.15 7.88 -6.99
N SER A 83 0.13 7.24 -6.42
CA SER A 83 -0.05 5.78 -6.52
C SER A 83 -0.33 5.31 -7.94
N ALA A 84 -1.13 6.06 -8.71
CA ALA A 84 -1.42 5.76 -10.10
C ALA A 84 -0.21 5.96 -11.02
N VAL A 85 0.54 7.05 -10.82
CA VAL A 85 1.80 7.31 -11.53
C VAL A 85 2.80 6.17 -11.28
N PHE A 86 2.95 5.75 -10.04
CA PHE A 86 3.79 4.63 -9.65
C PHE A 86 3.36 3.29 -10.28
N ALA A 87 2.06 2.96 -10.23
CA ALA A 87 1.54 1.74 -10.85
C ALA A 87 1.75 1.71 -12.37
N ARG A 88 1.56 2.85 -13.04
CA ARG A 88 1.87 3.01 -14.48
C ARG A 88 3.36 2.84 -14.75
N GLY A 89 4.22 3.41 -13.90
CA GLY A 89 5.67 3.27 -13.99
C GLY A 89 6.15 1.81 -13.90
N LEU A 90 5.60 1.05 -12.95
CA LEU A 90 5.95 -0.36 -12.74
C LEU A 90 5.40 -1.32 -13.82
N THR A 91 4.29 -0.96 -14.45
CA THR A 91 3.70 -1.74 -15.56
C THR A 91 4.37 -1.47 -16.92
N GLY A 92 5.28 -0.49 -16.99
CA GLY A 92 6.07 -0.17 -18.17
C GLY A 92 7.31 -1.06 -18.37
N ARG A 93 8.00 -0.85 -19.51
CA ARG A 93 9.15 -1.64 -20.00
C ARG A 93 10.35 -1.74 -19.05
N PHE A 94 10.46 -0.88 -18.03
CA PHE A 94 11.57 -0.91 -17.07
C PHE A 94 11.55 -2.11 -16.11
N SER A 95 10.39 -2.76 -15.95
CA SER A 95 10.23 -3.92 -15.05
C SER A 95 10.59 -5.26 -15.70
N SER A 96 10.75 -5.31 -17.04
CA SER A 96 10.84 -6.57 -17.79
C SER A 96 12.25 -7.03 -18.15
N LEU A 97 13.30 -6.28 -17.82
CA LEU A 97 14.65 -6.53 -18.35
C LEU A 97 15.52 -7.41 -17.44
N ASN A 98 15.43 -7.27 -16.11
CA ASN A 98 16.16 -8.07 -15.11
C ASN A 98 15.62 -7.82 -13.69
N ALA A 99 15.80 -8.77 -12.75
CA ALA A 99 15.35 -8.62 -11.36
C ALA A 99 16.02 -7.44 -10.64
N GLY A 100 17.34 -7.23 -10.84
CA GLY A 100 18.07 -6.11 -10.26
C GLY A 100 17.61 -4.74 -10.79
N THR A 101 17.29 -4.65 -12.08
CA THR A 101 16.75 -3.40 -12.68
C THR A 101 15.32 -3.11 -12.23
N ALA A 102 14.51 -4.13 -11.94
CA ALA A 102 13.17 -3.95 -11.39
C ALA A 102 13.20 -3.36 -9.97
N VAL A 103 14.18 -3.74 -9.14
CA VAL A 103 14.37 -3.17 -7.79
C VAL A 103 14.78 -1.69 -7.88
N LEU A 104 15.77 -1.36 -8.70
CA LEU A 104 16.18 0.04 -8.91
C LEU A 104 15.04 0.89 -9.48
N GLY A 105 14.30 0.34 -10.45
CA GLY A 105 13.14 0.99 -11.05
C GLY A 105 12.02 1.23 -10.03
N PHE A 106 11.78 0.26 -9.12
CA PHE A 106 10.84 0.42 -8.01
C PHE A 106 11.25 1.59 -7.11
N PHE A 107 12.51 1.66 -6.68
CA PHE A 107 12.99 2.75 -5.82
C PHE A 107 12.94 4.11 -6.50
N LEU A 108 13.30 4.19 -7.78
CA LEU A 108 13.22 5.43 -8.54
C LEU A 108 11.77 5.93 -8.62
N TRP A 109 10.83 5.03 -8.97
CA TRP A 109 9.41 5.38 -9.01
C TRP A 109 8.83 5.69 -7.64
N GLU A 110 9.34 5.06 -6.59
CA GLU A 110 8.95 5.37 -5.21
C GLU A 110 9.40 6.78 -4.81
N MET A 111 10.61 7.19 -5.19
CA MET A 111 11.07 8.57 -4.99
C MET A 111 10.21 9.57 -5.75
N VAL A 112 9.84 9.26 -7.01
CA VAL A 112 8.90 10.09 -7.79
C VAL A 112 7.55 10.21 -7.08
N LYS A 113 7.02 9.10 -6.54
CA LYS A 113 5.78 9.11 -5.76
C LYS A 113 5.89 10.01 -4.54
N LEU A 114 6.95 9.87 -3.75
CA LEU A 114 7.16 10.65 -2.53
C LEU A 114 7.28 12.15 -2.84
N VAL A 115 8.11 12.52 -3.81
CA VAL A 115 8.28 13.91 -4.24
C VAL A 115 6.94 14.49 -4.71
N LEU A 116 6.16 13.72 -5.49
CA LEU A 116 4.86 14.16 -5.97
C LEU A 116 3.85 14.34 -4.83
N SER A 117 3.79 13.41 -3.87
CA SER A 117 2.94 13.55 -2.67
C SER A 117 3.30 14.80 -1.86
N VAL A 118 4.59 15.05 -1.63
CA VAL A 118 5.04 16.25 -0.89
C VAL A 118 4.71 17.52 -1.68
N ALA A 119 4.97 17.55 -2.98
CA ALA A 119 4.65 18.70 -3.83
C ALA A 119 3.15 19.02 -3.81
N MET A 120 2.29 18.00 -3.85
CA MET A 120 0.84 18.19 -3.73
C MET A 120 0.46 18.75 -2.36
N LEU A 121 1.00 18.22 -1.27
CA LEU A 121 0.72 18.75 0.08
C LEU A 121 1.14 20.22 0.23
N LEU A 122 2.29 20.60 -0.33
CA LEU A 122 2.75 21.99 -0.35
C LEU A 122 1.90 22.89 -1.26
N ALA A 123 1.32 22.34 -2.32
CA ALA A 123 0.41 23.07 -3.21
C ALA A 123 -1.01 23.24 -2.61
N ALA A 124 -1.40 22.41 -1.64
CA ALA A 124 -2.74 22.40 -1.07
C ALA A 124 -3.26 23.77 -0.60
N PRO A 125 -2.50 24.60 0.15
CA PRO A 125 -2.98 25.90 0.63
C PRO A 125 -3.22 26.91 -0.49
N ARG A 126 -2.59 26.72 -1.66
CA ARG A 126 -2.78 27.60 -2.83
C ARG A 126 -3.97 27.16 -3.70
N LEU A 127 -4.32 25.88 -3.67
CA LEU A 127 -5.35 25.32 -4.55
C LEU A 127 -6.74 25.27 -3.89
N ILE A 128 -6.80 25.18 -2.56
CA ILE A 128 -8.07 25.05 -1.83
C ILE A 128 -8.34 26.31 -1.01
N VAL A 129 -9.41 27.02 -1.37
CA VAL A 129 -9.90 28.19 -0.61
C VAL A 129 -10.42 27.72 0.75
N ALA A 130 -9.99 28.40 1.82
CA ALA A 130 -10.31 28.05 3.20
C ALA A 130 -9.99 26.58 3.54
N LEU A 131 -8.78 26.14 3.16
CA LEU A 131 -8.26 24.80 3.43
C LEU A 131 -8.39 24.41 4.91
N SER A 132 -9.00 23.25 5.15
CA SER A 132 -9.00 22.58 6.46
C SER A 132 -7.93 21.50 6.46
N TRP A 133 -6.80 21.78 7.13
CA TRP A 133 -5.73 20.79 7.34
C TRP A 133 -6.24 19.47 7.95
N PRO A 134 -7.10 19.48 9.00
CA PRO A 134 -7.65 18.25 9.55
C PRO A 134 -8.45 17.43 8.53
N ALA A 135 -9.34 18.08 7.77
CA ALA A 135 -10.15 17.38 6.77
C ALA A 135 -9.27 16.77 5.67
N MET A 136 -8.24 17.50 5.22
CA MET A 136 -7.28 17.01 4.25
C MET A 136 -6.50 15.79 4.76
N LEU A 137 -6.01 15.83 6.00
CA LEU A 137 -5.29 14.71 6.60
C LEU A 137 -6.19 13.47 6.76
N VAL A 138 -7.45 13.66 7.16
CA VAL A 138 -8.43 12.56 7.22
C VAL A 138 -8.62 11.93 5.84
N GLY A 139 -8.84 12.75 4.81
CA GLY A 139 -8.95 12.27 3.42
C GLY A 139 -7.72 11.48 2.98
N LEU A 140 -6.52 11.99 3.28
CA LEU A 140 -5.24 11.34 2.98
C LEU A 140 -5.10 9.99 3.70
N VAL A 141 -5.28 9.95 5.02
CA VAL A 141 -5.06 8.75 5.82
C VAL A 141 -6.05 7.64 5.46
N VAL A 142 -7.33 7.97 5.31
CA VAL A 142 -8.36 6.98 4.93
C VAL A 142 -8.07 6.42 3.54
N THR A 143 -7.75 7.28 2.58
CA THR A 143 -7.40 6.84 1.22
C THR A 143 -6.14 5.99 1.20
N MET A 144 -5.14 6.31 2.02
CA MET A 144 -3.94 5.48 2.19
C MET A 144 -4.29 4.11 2.77
N LYS A 145 -5.18 4.04 3.76
CA LYS A 145 -5.63 2.78 4.38
C LYS A 145 -6.53 1.94 3.47
N ALA A 146 -7.24 2.55 2.52
CA ALA A 146 -8.07 1.86 1.56
C ALA A 146 -7.30 0.84 0.70
N ALA A 147 -5.97 0.96 0.62
CA ALA A 147 -5.14 -0.07 -0.03
C ALA A 147 -5.24 -1.44 0.67
N TRP A 148 -5.32 -1.47 2.00
CA TRP A 148 -5.51 -2.71 2.75
C TRP A 148 -6.88 -3.32 2.49
N VAL A 149 -7.91 -2.48 2.36
CA VAL A 149 -9.28 -2.89 2.02
C VAL A 149 -9.29 -3.59 0.66
N ALA A 150 -8.59 -3.05 -0.33
CA ALA A 150 -8.44 -3.68 -1.64
C ALA A 150 -7.79 -5.07 -1.57
N VAL A 151 -6.82 -5.26 -0.67
CA VAL A 151 -6.18 -6.56 -0.43
C VAL A 151 -7.12 -7.54 0.27
N MET A 152 -7.91 -7.08 1.24
CA MET A 152 -8.91 -7.93 1.93
C MET A 152 -10.06 -8.36 1.01
N LEU A 153 -10.45 -7.48 0.07
CA LEU A 153 -11.47 -7.75 -0.95
C LEU A 153 -10.95 -8.58 -2.13
N ALA A 154 -9.66 -8.89 -2.18
CA ALA A 154 -9.14 -9.79 -3.19
C ALA A 154 -9.74 -11.19 -3.01
N PRO A 155 -10.19 -11.86 -4.10
CA PRO A 155 -10.82 -13.17 -4.02
C PRO A 155 -9.95 -14.14 -3.21
N LYS A 156 -10.48 -14.65 -2.10
CA LYS A 156 -9.83 -15.73 -1.35
C LYS A 156 -9.81 -16.98 -2.22
N ARG A 157 -8.66 -17.66 -2.26
CA ARG A 157 -8.40 -18.84 -3.08
C ARG A 157 -9.53 -19.88 -2.95
N PRO A 158 -9.91 -20.59 -4.03
CA PRO A 158 -10.51 -21.91 -3.86
C PRO A 158 -9.49 -22.80 -3.14
N LYS A 159 -9.90 -23.41 -2.03
CA LYS A 159 -9.13 -24.47 -1.38
C LYS A 159 -9.12 -25.66 -2.34
N ILE A 160 -7.93 -26.06 -2.81
CA ILE A 160 -7.70 -27.37 -3.44
C ILE A 160 -6.94 -28.17 -2.39
#